data_AF-A0A2K1KQJ1-F1
#
_entry.id   AF-A0A2K1KQJ1-F1
#
_cell.length_a   1.000
_cell.length_b   1.000
_cell.length_c   1.000
_cell.angle_alpha   90.00
_cell.angle_beta   90.00
_cell.angle_gamma   90.00
#
_symmetry.space_group_name_H-M   'P 1'
#
loop_
_entity.id
_entity.type
_entity.pdbx_description
1 polymer ?
#
loop_
_entity_poly.entity_id
_entity_poly.type
_entity_poly.pdbx_seq_one_letter_code
_entity_poly.pdbx_strand_id
1 'polypeptide(L)'
;MKFGKTYTEFIEKDVVSNQLAGCSYVEFKRLKKVLKKCPAHDSSSSGDELDPCTPCSSNSCSEDPGTCPSSGRKTTSFSQTKKNTQKGSPATLLKTAICPSSCPGCDAKFFGELMEELAEVVGCFNSRAEQLVKLHLATGLRGYILRGKRNNHEAMIQEGQLLINYASMNALAVRKILKKYDKVHGSTEGGLFKSRLITLRGELLKSPYLVELGALNINLADAKEGFPTEMESVGEFSCDLESSSPTLTCKLQASATLEFDLSCSVCLEPLFEPVALGCGHLFCNNCACTAASVLGHEGPKTAECDAKCPLCRQAGVYPDAVKLKELGVLIKNRCPEYWKERSQREREQQLKLKKELYDQHLEMLLNMRNSMLRFA
;
A
#
# COMPACT_ATOMS: atom_id res chain seq x y z
N MET A 1 3.00 10.81 -24.96
CA MET A 1 4.21 11.37 -24.28
C MET A 1 3.92 12.49 -23.26
N LYS A 2 2.68 13.00 -23.13
CA LYS A 2 2.39 14.24 -22.36
C LYS A 2 2.64 14.18 -20.83
N PHE A 3 2.34 13.05 -20.16
CA PHE A 3 2.39 12.95 -18.68
C PHE A 3 3.69 13.43 -18.02
N GLY A 4 4.86 13.17 -18.62
CA GLY A 4 6.13 13.60 -18.01
C GLY A 4 6.28 15.13 -17.90
N LYS A 5 5.62 15.89 -18.79
CA LYS A 5 5.51 17.35 -18.71
C LYS A 5 4.51 17.72 -17.61
N THR A 6 3.29 17.20 -17.67
CA THR A 6 2.21 17.43 -16.69
C THR A 6 2.62 17.15 -15.24
N TYR A 7 3.37 16.07 -15.00
CA TYR A 7 3.87 15.72 -13.67
C TYR A 7 5.03 16.63 -13.22
N THR A 8 5.84 17.13 -14.15
CA THR A 8 6.84 18.17 -13.85
C THR A 8 6.15 19.48 -13.48
N GLU A 9 5.19 19.93 -14.29
CA GLU A 9 4.42 21.16 -14.08
C GLU A 9 3.65 21.13 -12.74
N PHE A 10 3.16 19.95 -12.34
CA PHE A 10 2.56 19.72 -11.04
C PHE A 10 3.55 19.92 -9.88
N ILE A 11 4.75 19.34 -9.95
CA ILE A 11 5.79 19.53 -8.93
C ILE A 11 6.24 21.00 -8.89
N GLU A 12 6.50 21.61 -10.04
CA GLU A 12 6.92 23.01 -10.14
C GLU A 12 5.86 23.95 -9.55
N LYS A 13 4.58 23.68 -9.76
CA LYS A 13 3.48 24.45 -9.15
C LYS A 13 3.46 24.35 -7.62
N ASP A 14 3.69 23.17 -7.06
CA ASP A 14 3.73 23.00 -5.59
C ASP A 14 4.99 23.61 -4.97
N VAL A 15 6.15 23.42 -5.59
CA VAL A 15 7.42 24.02 -5.14
C VAL A 15 7.33 25.56 -5.12
N VAL A 16 6.64 26.16 -6.09
CA VAL A 16 6.39 27.62 -6.12
C VAL A 16 5.34 28.05 -5.09
N SER A 17 4.28 27.27 -4.87
CA SER A 17 3.25 27.61 -3.87
C SER A 17 3.68 27.30 -2.43
N ASN A 18 4.71 26.46 -2.26
CA ASN A 18 5.26 25.93 -1.01
C ASN A 18 4.19 25.27 -0.11
N GLN A 19 3.16 24.67 -0.70
CA GLN A 19 1.98 24.13 0.00
C GLN A 19 2.25 22.75 0.62
N LEU A 20 3.05 21.91 -0.02
CA LEU A 20 3.52 20.62 0.51
C LEU A 20 5.02 20.66 0.85
N ALA A 21 5.47 21.79 1.39
CA ALA A 21 6.84 22.04 1.85
C ALA A 21 7.44 20.84 2.60
N GLY A 22 8.56 20.32 2.10
CA GLY A 22 9.27 19.18 2.69
C GLY A 22 8.77 17.79 2.27
N CYS A 23 7.74 17.67 1.42
CA CYS A 23 7.41 16.39 0.80
C CYS A 23 8.30 16.06 -0.40
N SER A 24 8.83 14.84 -0.43
CA SER A 24 9.46 14.25 -1.61
C SER A 24 8.43 13.95 -2.71
N TYR A 25 8.91 13.68 -3.92
CA TYR A 25 8.08 13.25 -5.06
C TYR A 25 8.77 12.08 -5.77
N VAL A 26 8.00 11.26 -6.49
CA VAL A 26 8.57 10.19 -7.33
C VAL A 26 9.45 10.81 -8.40
N GLU A 27 10.73 10.45 -8.43
CA GLU A 27 11.76 11.07 -9.26
C GLU A 27 11.73 10.49 -10.69
N PHE A 28 10.58 10.68 -11.34
CA PHE A 28 10.21 10.09 -12.63
C PHE A 28 11.21 10.41 -13.76
N LYS A 29 11.94 11.53 -13.65
CA LYS A 29 13.05 11.87 -14.57
C LYS A 29 14.31 11.05 -14.27
N ARG A 30 14.67 10.85 -13.00
CA ARG A 30 15.80 10.04 -12.54
C ARG A 30 15.59 8.55 -12.85
N LEU A 31 14.47 7.97 -12.41
CA LEU A 31 14.12 6.57 -12.66
C LEU A 31 14.14 6.24 -14.16
N LYS A 32 13.67 7.15 -15.02
CA LYS A 32 13.77 7.01 -16.49
C LYS A 32 15.21 6.98 -17.04
N LYS A 33 16.20 7.47 -16.31
CA LYS A 33 17.63 7.35 -16.65
C LYS A 33 18.20 6.01 -16.16
N VAL A 34 17.78 5.54 -14.98
CA VAL A 34 18.14 4.21 -14.43
C VAL A 34 17.77 3.12 -15.45
N LEU A 35 16.53 3.16 -15.96
CA LEU A 35 16.03 2.26 -17.01
C LEU A 35 16.80 2.27 -18.35
N LYS A 36 17.78 3.15 -18.56
CA LYS A 36 18.59 3.18 -19.79
C LYS A 36 19.93 2.45 -19.66
N LYS A 37 20.33 2.02 -18.46
CA LYS A 37 21.61 1.37 -18.18
C LYS A 37 21.38 0.01 -17.55
N CYS A 38 21.73 -1.07 -18.26
CA CYS A 38 21.73 -2.41 -17.69
C CYS A 38 23.11 -2.67 -17.04
N PRO A 39 23.18 -2.98 -15.72
CA PRO A 39 24.45 -3.21 -15.04
C PRO A 39 25.28 -4.36 -15.64
N ALA A 40 24.63 -5.37 -16.22
CA ALA A 40 25.28 -6.56 -16.79
C ALA A 40 26.09 -6.29 -18.07
N HIS A 41 26.02 -5.08 -18.64
CA HIS A 41 26.83 -4.69 -19.81
C HIS A 41 27.98 -3.73 -19.46
N ASP A 42 28.01 -3.15 -18.26
CA ASP A 42 29.16 -2.35 -17.81
C ASP A 42 30.33 -3.24 -17.34
N SER A 43 30.08 -4.52 -17.02
CA SER A 43 31.10 -5.49 -16.59
C SER A 43 31.85 -6.20 -17.73
N SER A 44 31.43 -6.08 -18.99
CA SER A 44 32.12 -6.71 -20.14
C SER A 44 33.20 -5.82 -20.76
N SER A 45 33.80 -4.90 -19.97
CA SER A 45 34.77 -3.89 -20.44
C SER A 45 36.06 -3.84 -19.61
N SER A 46 36.40 -4.89 -18.87
CA SER A 46 37.71 -5.02 -18.20
C SER A 46 38.04 -6.47 -17.81
N GLY A 47 39.15 -6.99 -18.32
CA GLY A 47 39.95 -8.02 -17.63
C GLY A 47 39.60 -9.49 -17.89
N ASP A 48 40.38 -10.08 -18.80
CA ASP A 48 41.09 -11.35 -18.65
C ASP A 48 40.36 -12.70 -18.62
N GLU A 49 40.93 -13.64 -19.41
CA GLU A 49 40.59 -15.05 -19.43
C GLU A 49 40.92 -15.73 -18.09
N LEU A 50 39.94 -16.39 -17.47
CA LEU A 50 40.17 -17.51 -16.56
C LEU A 50 39.10 -18.58 -16.77
N ASP A 51 39.53 -19.75 -17.26
CA ASP A 51 38.74 -20.97 -17.31
C ASP A 51 38.30 -21.40 -15.89
N PRO A 52 37.02 -21.70 -15.67
CA PRO A 52 36.60 -22.48 -14.50
C PRO A 52 36.69 -23.97 -14.84
N CYS A 53 37.80 -24.61 -14.46
CA CYS A 53 37.79 -26.06 -14.28
C CYS A 53 36.77 -26.41 -13.18
N THR A 54 35.82 -27.32 -13.47
CA THR A 54 34.83 -27.79 -12.50
C THR A 54 35.31 -29.08 -11.80
N PRO A 55 35.68 -29.06 -10.51
CA PRO A 55 35.76 -30.27 -9.70
C PRO A 55 34.37 -30.58 -9.14
N CYS A 56 33.63 -31.50 -9.78
CA CYS A 56 32.37 -31.97 -9.25
C CYS A 56 32.62 -33.02 -8.15
N SER A 57 32.38 -32.65 -6.89
CA SER A 57 32.54 -33.53 -5.72
C SER A 57 31.19 -33.84 -5.09
N SER A 58 30.60 -34.99 -5.44
CA SER A 58 29.65 -35.68 -4.55
C SER A 58 29.57 -37.17 -4.91
N ASN A 59 30.13 -38.01 -4.05
CA ASN A 59 29.94 -39.45 -4.06
C ASN A 59 28.47 -39.81 -3.77
N SER A 60 27.90 -40.75 -4.53
CA SER A 60 27.38 -42.01 -3.97
C SER A 60 26.95 -42.98 -5.09
N CYS A 61 27.36 -44.24 -4.97
CA CYS A 61 27.11 -45.31 -5.93
C CYS A 61 25.74 -45.98 -5.69
N SER A 62 25.21 -46.68 -6.71
CA SER A 62 24.77 -48.10 -6.61
C SER A 62 24.39 -48.71 -7.98
N GLU A 63 25.25 -49.59 -8.47
CA GLU A 63 24.97 -50.91 -9.11
C GLU A 63 24.03 -51.06 -10.34
N ASP A 64 24.64 -51.21 -11.54
CA ASP A 64 24.61 -52.37 -12.47
C ASP A 64 23.31 -53.09 -12.93
N PRO A 65 23.33 -53.90 -14.03
CA PRO A 65 24.01 -53.71 -15.32
C PRO A 65 23.10 -54.08 -16.54
N GLY A 66 23.45 -53.72 -17.79
CA GLY A 66 22.67 -54.25 -18.94
C GLY A 66 22.97 -53.75 -20.37
N THR A 67 23.91 -54.44 -21.04
CA THR A 67 23.81 -54.86 -22.47
C THR A 67 23.64 -53.79 -23.59
N CYS A 68 24.74 -53.48 -24.28
CA CYS A 68 24.69 -53.01 -25.67
C CYS A 68 24.25 -54.14 -26.63
N PRO A 69 23.79 -53.81 -27.85
CA PRO A 69 24.66 -54.16 -28.97
C PRO A 69 24.79 -53.08 -30.05
N SER A 70 25.88 -53.22 -30.81
CA SER A 70 26.35 -52.35 -31.90
C SER A 70 25.59 -52.49 -33.23
N SER A 71 25.42 -51.39 -33.97
CA SER A 71 25.58 -51.24 -35.43
C SER A 71 25.05 -49.87 -35.88
N GLY A 72 25.52 -49.22 -36.95
CA GLY A 72 26.56 -49.57 -37.92
C GLY A 72 27.13 -48.33 -38.64
N ARG A 73 28.14 -48.55 -39.49
CA ARG A 73 29.03 -47.53 -40.09
C ARG A 73 28.66 -47.27 -41.57
N LYS A 74 28.59 -46.00 -42.01
CA LYS A 74 28.96 -45.43 -43.35
C LYS A 74 28.45 -43.97 -43.49
N THR A 75 29.32 -42.95 -43.69
CA THR A 75 29.76 -42.35 -44.97
C THR A 75 28.59 -41.95 -45.91
N THR A 76 28.51 -40.78 -46.55
CA THR A 76 29.51 -39.72 -46.91
C THR A 76 29.04 -38.34 -46.37
N SER A 77 29.42 -37.12 -46.80
CA SER A 77 30.32 -36.61 -47.86
C SER A 77 30.88 -35.21 -47.49
N PHE A 78 31.93 -34.77 -48.18
CA PHE A 78 32.42 -33.37 -48.17
C PHE A 78 31.54 -32.42 -49.01
N SER A 79 31.45 -31.15 -48.61
CA SER A 79 31.54 -30.01 -49.54
C SER A 79 31.90 -28.73 -48.79
N GLN A 80 32.97 -28.07 -49.23
CA GLN A 80 33.45 -26.79 -48.70
C GLN A 80 32.94 -25.65 -49.57
N THR A 81 32.50 -24.53 -48.99
CA THR A 81 32.43 -23.25 -49.70
C THR A 81 32.96 -22.09 -48.86
N LYS A 82 33.91 -21.40 -49.47
CA LYS A 82 34.85 -20.41 -48.95
C LYS A 82 34.20 -19.22 -48.23
N LYS A 83 34.90 -18.73 -47.20
CA LYS A 83 34.80 -17.35 -46.69
C LYS A 83 34.96 -16.34 -47.82
N ASN A 84 34.28 -15.21 -47.75
CA ASN A 84 34.72 -13.99 -48.40
C ASN A 84 34.64 -12.81 -47.42
N THR A 85 35.61 -11.89 -47.50
CA THR A 85 35.84 -10.82 -46.52
C THR A 85 35.96 -9.50 -47.25
N GLN A 86 35.18 -8.48 -46.89
CA GLN A 86 35.42 -7.10 -47.32
C GLN A 86 35.23 -6.09 -46.18
N LYS A 87 35.96 -4.97 -46.30
CA LYS A 87 36.17 -3.94 -45.27
C LYS A 87 35.15 -2.81 -45.36
N GLY A 88 34.79 -2.26 -44.19
CA GLY A 88 34.91 -0.81 -43.93
C GLY A 88 33.68 0.10 -44.11
N SER A 89 33.05 0.43 -42.96
CA SER A 89 32.64 1.79 -42.51
C SER A 89 31.66 2.66 -43.37
N PRO A 90 30.82 3.52 -42.76
CA PRO A 90 31.01 4.21 -41.46
C PRO A 90 29.88 4.05 -40.44
N ALA A 91 30.09 4.64 -39.25
CA ALA A 91 29.21 4.57 -38.10
C ALA A 91 27.86 5.30 -38.28
N THR A 92 26.78 4.74 -37.74
CA THR A 92 25.80 5.40 -36.85
C THR A 92 24.74 4.38 -36.40
N LEU A 93 24.88 3.82 -35.20
CA LEU A 93 23.76 3.32 -34.36
C LEU A 93 24.32 2.85 -33.02
N LEU A 94 24.03 3.61 -31.95
CA LEU A 94 24.16 3.09 -30.58
C LEU A 94 23.19 1.91 -30.44
N LYS A 95 23.73 0.68 -30.45
CA LYS A 95 22.97 -0.50 -30.05
C LYS A 95 22.63 -0.36 -28.57
N THR A 96 21.38 -0.01 -28.28
CA THR A 96 20.79 -0.25 -26.97
C THR A 96 20.92 -1.74 -26.70
N ALA A 97 21.80 -2.13 -25.78
CA ALA A 97 22.00 -3.53 -25.45
C ALA A 97 20.67 -4.10 -24.94
N ILE A 98 20.20 -5.18 -25.57
CA ILE A 98 18.89 -5.76 -25.26
C ILE A 98 19.04 -6.54 -23.96
N CYS A 99 18.52 -5.94 -22.89
CA CYS A 99 18.44 -6.59 -21.59
C CYS A 99 17.54 -7.83 -21.70
N PRO A 100 17.91 -8.99 -21.12
CA PRO A 100 17.04 -10.17 -21.11
C PRO A 100 15.72 -9.90 -20.35
N SER A 101 14.71 -10.72 -20.63
CA SER A 101 13.35 -10.58 -20.08
C SER A 101 13.24 -10.79 -18.56
N SER A 102 14.30 -11.28 -17.92
CA SER A 102 14.53 -11.19 -16.48
C SER A 102 15.99 -10.81 -16.27
N CYS A 103 16.25 -9.80 -15.44
CA CYS A 103 17.60 -9.31 -15.19
C CYS A 103 17.73 -8.91 -13.72
N PRO A 104 18.16 -9.84 -12.84
CA PRO A 104 18.19 -9.62 -11.39
C PRO A 104 18.96 -8.36 -10.96
N GLY A 105 19.99 -7.96 -11.70
CA GLY A 105 20.74 -6.72 -11.45
C GLY A 105 19.97 -5.44 -11.78
N CYS A 106 19.13 -5.45 -12.82
CA CYS A 106 18.18 -4.36 -13.09
C CYS A 106 17.04 -4.37 -12.07
N ASP A 107 16.49 -5.55 -11.76
CA ASP A 107 15.38 -5.73 -10.82
C ASP A 107 15.76 -5.18 -9.44
N ALA A 108 16.85 -5.68 -8.85
CA ALA A 108 17.31 -5.27 -7.51
C ALA A 108 17.58 -3.76 -7.43
N LYS A 109 18.27 -3.20 -8.43
CA LYS A 109 18.61 -1.78 -8.45
C LYS A 109 17.38 -0.89 -8.62
N PHE A 110 16.57 -1.13 -9.65
CA PHE A 110 15.44 -0.26 -9.99
C PHE A 110 14.33 -0.34 -8.94
N PHE A 111 14.00 -1.55 -8.46
CA PHE A 111 12.97 -1.71 -7.43
C PHE A 111 13.45 -1.25 -6.06
N GLY A 112 14.75 -1.36 -5.74
CA GLY A 112 15.35 -0.76 -4.54
C GLY A 112 15.22 0.76 -4.53
N GLU A 113 15.76 1.44 -5.54
CA GLU A 113 15.68 2.91 -5.67
C GLU A 113 14.22 3.41 -5.65
N LEU A 114 13.28 2.68 -6.27
CA LEU A 114 11.86 3.03 -6.27
C LEU A 114 11.18 2.78 -4.91
N MET A 115 11.57 1.76 -4.14
CA MET A 115 11.04 1.55 -2.79
C MET A 115 11.46 2.65 -1.82
N GLU A 116 12.72 3.11 -1.91
CA GLU A 116 13.24 4.21 -1.09
C GLU A 116 12.49 5.51 -1.39
N GLU A 117 12.34 5.89 -2.67
CA GLU A 117 11.51 7.03 -3.08
C GLU A 117 10.07 6.92 -2.56
N LEU A 118 9.47 5.73 -2.61
CA LEU A 118 8.09 5.52 -2.17
C LEU A 118 7.91 5.60 -0.67
N ALA A 119 8.89 5.17 0.11
CA ALA A 119 8.85 5.27 1.57
C ALA A 119 8.77 6.75 2.01
N GLU A 120 9.54 7.64 1.39
CA GLU A 120 9.47 9.08 1.65
C GLU A 120 8.13 9.69 1.22
N VAL A 121 7.67 9.38 0.00
CA VAL A 121 6.43 9.93 -0.58
C VAL A 121 5.19 9.49 0.22
N VAL A 122 5.11 8.20 0.58
CA VAL A 122 4.02 7.67 1.42
C VAL A 122 4.12 8.19 2.85
N GLY A 123 5.34 8.29 3.39
CA GLY A 123 5.60 8.88 4.71
C GLY A 123 5.10 10.32 4.82
N CYS A 124 5.40 11.17 3.82
CA CYS A 124 4.92 12.55 3.83
C CYS A 124 3.40 12.64 3.68
N PHE A 125 2.81 11.90 2.73
CA PHE A 125 1.35 11.87 2.55
C PHE A 125 0.63 11.47 3.84
N ASN A 126 1.01 10.34 4.44
CA ASN A 126 0.39 9.82 5.66
C ASN A 126 0.55 10.80 6.82
N SER A 127 1.74 11.37 7.02
CA SER A 127 2.03 12.33 8.10
C SER A 127 1.21 13.63 7.94
N ARG A 128 1.19 14.22 6.74
CA ARG A 128 0.45 15.47 6.48
C ARG A 128 -1.07 15.26 6.58
N ALA A 129 -1.59 14.14 6.07
CA ALA A 129 -3.01 13.79 6.17
C ALA A 129 -3.43 13.53 7.63
N GLU A 130 -2.62 12.78 8.40
CA GLU A 130 -2.91 12.54 9.82
C GLU A 130 -2.89 13.85 10.63
N GLN A 131 -1.98 14.78 10.34
CA GLN A 131 -1.94 16.10 10.96
C GLN A 131 -3.21 16.92 10.67
N LEU A 132 -3.69 16.90 9.41
CA LEU A 132 -4.90 17.62 9.01
C LEU A 132 -6.16 17.07 9.69
N VAL A 133 -6.28 15.74 9.75
CA VAL A 133 -7.34 15.04 10.50
C VAL A 133 -7.27 15.36 12.00
N LYS A 134 -6.08 15.30 12.60
CA LYS A 134 -5.86 15.66 14.01
C LYS A 134 -6.23 17.12 14.31
N LEU A 135 -6.05 18.02 13.35
CA LEU A 135 -6.42 19.44 13.46
C LEU A 135 -7.95 19.62 13.45
N HIS A 136 -8.67 18.91 12.57
CA HIS A 136 -10.13 19.01 12.48
C HIS A 136 -10.81 18.54 13.76
N LEU A 137 -10.43 17.34 14.22
CA LEU A 137 -10.96 16.68 15.41
C LEU A 137 -10.48 17.30 16.73
N ALA A 138 -9.60 18.30 16.70
CA ALA A 138 -9.12 18.97 17.90
C ALA A 138 -10.20 19.89 18.48
N THR A 139 -10.70 19.53 19.67
CA THR A 139 -11.69 20.26 20.45
C THR A 139 -11.09 20.91 21.70
N GLY A 140 -11.84 21.82 22.34
CA GLY A 140 -11.45 22.47 23.58
C GLY A 140 -10.12 23.23 23.50
N LEU A 141 -9.35 23.25 24.60
CA LEU A 141 -8.06 23.94 24.68
C LEU A 141 -7.04 23.40 23.65
N ARG A 142 -7.07 22.09 23.37
CA ARG A 142 -6.23 21.46 22.34
C ARG A 142 -6.60 21.95 20.94
N GLY A 143 -7.89 22.10 20.66
CA GLY A 143 -8.41 22.76 19.47
C GLY A 143 -7.93 24.21 19.37
N TYR A 144 -8.08 25.00 20.43
CA TYR A 144 -7.65 26.40 20.48
C TYR A 144 -6.15 26.57 20.17
N ILE A 145 -5.29 25.77 20.79
CA ILE A 145 -3.83 25.79 20.57
C ILE A 145 -3.47 25.37 19.14
N LEU A 146 -4.08 24.30 18.61
CA LEU A 146 -3.77 23.80 17.26
C LEU A 146 -4.32 24.70 16.14
N ARG A 147 -5.46 25.37 16.35
CA ARG A 147 -6.17 26.12 15.30
C ARG A 147 -5.47 27.42 14.90
N GLY A 148 -4.79 28.12 15.82
CA GLY A 148 -3.93 29.27 15.52
C GLY A 148 -4.49 30.24 14.47
N LYS A 149 -3.73 30.50 13.39
CA LYS A 149 -4.19 31.22 12.18
C LYS A 149 -4.74 30.30 11.06
N ARG A 150 -4.72 28.97 11.22
CA ARG A 150 -5.21 27.97 10.23
C ARG A 150 -6.72 27.72 10.33
N ASN A 151 -7.46 28.63 10.95
CA ASN A 151 -8.77 28.39 11.54
C ASN A 151 -9.97 28.57 10.58
N ASN A 152 -9.82 28.23 9.30
CA ASN A 152 -10.91 28.26 8.32
C ASN A 152 -11.05 26.87 7.68
N HIS A 153 -12.27 26.31 7.70
CA HIS A 153 -12.63 25.05 7.03
C HIS A 153 -12.20 25.04 5.55
N GLU A 154 -12.22 26.20 4.89
CA GLU A 154 -11.75 26.36 3.51
C GLU A 154 -10.27 26.03 3.33
N ALA A 155 -9.39 26.49 4.23
CA ALA A 155 -7.96 26.17 4.17
C ALA A 155 -7.71 24.66 4.38
N MET A 156 -8.54 24.03 5.21
CA MET A 156 -8.49 22.59 5.45
C MET A 156 -8.98 21.77 4.26
N ILE A 157 -10.07 22.19 3.60
CA ILE A 157 -10.54 21.60 2.33
C ILE A 157 -9.46 21.74 1.25
N GLN A 158 -8.85 22.93 1.12
CA GLN A 158 -7.77 23.17 0.15
C GLN A 158 -6.55 22.27 0.42
N GLU A 159 -6.10 22.17 1.68
CA GLU A 159 -4.99 21.30 2.09
C GLU A 159 -5.32 19.81 1.87
N GLY A 160 -6.55 19.38 2.14
CA GLY A 160 -7.02 18.03 1.85
C GLY A 160 -7.02 17.72 0.35
N GLN A 161 -7.58 18.60 -0.48
CA GLN A 161 -7.59 18.47 -1.94
C GLN A 161 -6.17 18.41 -2.53
N LEU A 162 -5.23 19.20 -1.99
CA LEU A 162 -3.81 19.17 -2.39
C LEU A 162 -3.17 17.82 -2.07
N LEU A 163 -3.40 17.26 -0.88
CA LEU A 163 -2.91 15.93 -0.48
C LEU A 163 -3.52 14.80 -1.34
N ILE A 164 -4.80 14.90 -1.67
CA ILE A 164 -5.49 13.95 -2.57
C ILE A 164 -4.89 14.00 -3.99
N ASN A 165 -4.63 15.20 -4.51
CA ASN A 165 -3.97 15.38 -5.81
C ASN A 165 -2.52 14.84 -5.79
N TYR A 166 -1.78 15.11 -4.72
CA TYR A 166 -0.44 14.58 -4.49
C TYR A 166 -0.43 13.04 -4.49
N ALA A 167 -1.36 12.40 -3.79
CA ALA A 167 -1.50 10.94 -3.82
C ALA A 167 -1.82 10.41 -5.24
N SER A 168 -2.77 11.04 -5.94
CA SER A 168 -3.16 10.69 -7.32
C SER A 168 -1.99 10.78 -8.30
N MET A 169 -1.28 11.92 -8.30
CA MET A 169 -0.19 12.21 -9.23
C MET A 169 1.03 11.32 -9.00
N ASN A 170 1.43 11.12 -7.73
CA ASN A 170 2.53 10.21 -7.40
C ASN A 170 2.16 8.75 -7.74
N ALA A 171 0.97 8.25 -7.38
CA ALA A 171 0.53 6.91 -7.77
C ALA A 171 0.42 6.73 -9.29
N LEU A 172 0.08 7.79 -10.04
CA LEU A 172 0.08 7.76 -11.50
C LEU A 172 1.51 7.74 -12.07
N ALA A 173 2.48 8.39 -11.43
CA ALA A 173 3.90 8.30 -11.77
C ALA A 173 4.43 6.87 -11.55
N VAL A 174 4.16 6.26 -10.39
CA VAL A 174 4.51 4.86 -10.08
C VAL A 174 3.93 3.91 -11.12
N ARG A 175 2.62 3.97 -11.37
CA ARG A 175 1.94 3.14 -12.39
C ARG A 175 2.54 3.30 -13.78
N LYS A 176 3.06 4.48 -14.13
CA LYS A 176 3.68 4.74 -15.44
C LYS A 176 5.16 4.37 -15.51
N ILE A 177 5.91 4.41 -14.40
CA ILE A 177 7.31 3.98 -14.40
C ILE A 177 7.42 2.45 -14.36
N LEU A 178 6.54 1.77 -13.63
CA LEU A 178 6.44 0.30 -13.63
C LEU A 178 6.04 -0.24 -15.01
N LYS A 179 4.98 0.29 -15.64
CA LYS A 179 4.65 -0.03 -17.04
C LYS A 179 5.76 0.31 -18.04
N LYS A 180 6.69 1.20 -17.68
CA LYS A 180 7.87 1.50 -18.49
C LYS A 180 8.99 0.49 -18.23
N TYR A 181 9.17 0.00 -17.01
CA TYR A 181 10.08 -1.10 -16.69
C TYR A 181 9.76 -2.33 -17.55
N ASP A 182 8.51 -2.79 -17.49
CA ASP A 182 7.97 -3.91 -18.27
C ASP A 182 8.23 -3.74 -19.76
N LYS A 183 7.96 -2.53 -20.31
CA LYS A 183 8.18 -2.22 -21.73
C LYS A 183 9.66 -2.14 -22.14
N VAL A 184 10.57 -1.81 -21.23
CA VAL A 184 12.02 -1.74 -21.52
C VAL A 184 12.65 -3.13 -21.48
N HIS A 185 12.23 -3.97 -20.54
CA HIS A 185 12.77 -5.31 -20.34
C HIS A 185 12.01 -6.41 -21.09
N GLY A 186 10.80 -6.15 -21.58
CA GLY A 186 9.93 -7.19 -22.16
C GLY A 186 9.42 -8.17 -21.09
N SER A 187 9.18 -7.66 -19.87
CA SER A 187 8.88 -8.46 -18.67
C SER A 187 7.52 -8.09 -18.04
N THR A 188 7.16 -8.78 -16.96
CA THR A 188 5.97 -8.49 -16.13
C THR A 188 6.32 -8.10 -14.69
N GLU A 189 7.61 -7.96 -14.36
CA GLU A 189 8.08 -7.71 -12.99
C GLU A 189 7.64 -6.37 -12.41
N GLY A 190 7.48 -5.33 -13.24
CA GLY A 190 6.89 -4.06 -12.82
C GLY A 190 5.43 -4.21 -12.42
N GLY A 191 4.69 -5.08 -13.12
CA GLY A 191 3.33 -5.50 -12.74
C GLY A 191 3.29 -6.27 -11.42
N LEU A 192 4.17 -7.27 -11.24
CA LEU A 192 4.28 -8.05 -10.00
C LEU A 192 4.71 -7.18 -8.82
N PHE A 193 5.70 -6.30 -9.02
CA PHE A 193 6.11 -5.33 -8.02
C PHE A 193 4.96 -4.39 -7.63
N LYS A 194 4.12 -3.96 -8.59
CA LYS A 194 2.93 -3.17 -8.25
C LYS A 194 1.97 -3.91 -7.31
N SER A 195 1.81 -5.22 -7.45
CA SER A 195 1.04 -6.03 -6.50
C SER A 195 1.73 -6.11 -5.14
N ARG A 196 3.07 -6.27 -5.11
CA ARG A 196 3.88 -6.24 -3.88
C ARG A 196 3.75 -4.90 -3.13
N LEU A 197 3.64 -3.77 -3.82
CA LEU A 197 3.43 -2.44 -3.20
C LEU A 197 2.17 -2.34 -2.33
N ILE A 198 1.13 -3.15 -2.60
CA ILE A 198 -0.07 -3.17 -1.75
C ILE A 198 0.28 -3.79 -0.39
N THR A 199 0.93 -4.97 -0.39
CA THR A 199 1.38 -5.67 0.81
C THR A 199 2.43 -4.86 1.60
N LEU A 200 3.29 -4.13 0.89
CA LEU A 200 4.35 -3.27 1.44
C LEU A 200 3.86 -1.84 1.79
N ARG A 201 2.56 -1.53 1.62
CA ARG A 201 1.94 -0.21 1.89
C ARG A 201 2.50 0.96 1.06
N GLY A 202 3.19 0.67 -0.05
CA GLY A 202 3.72 1.67 -0.99
C GLY A 202 2.69 2.24 -1.97
N GLU A 203 1.52 1.59 -2.16
CA GLU A 203 0.46 2.09 -3.06
C GLU A 203 -0.39 3.17 -2.35
N LEU A 204 -0.04 4.44 -2.55
CA LEU A 204 -0.74 5.62 -2.00
C LEU A 204 -2.28 5.57 -2.07
N LEU A 205 -2.83 5.08 -3.18
CA LEU A 205 -4.29 5.00 -3.39
C LEU A 205 -4.99 3.89 -2.60
N LYS A 206 -4.23 3.14 -1.80
CA LYS A 206 -4.71 2.19 -0.79
C LYS A 206 -4.30 2.59 0.64
N SER A 207 -3.75 3.79 0.83
CA SER A 207 -3.50 4.33 2.17
C SER A 207 -4.83 4.61 2.89
N PRO A 208 -4.98 4.22 4.17
CA PRO A 208 -6.16 4.53 4.96
C PRO A 208 -6.40 6.04 5.14
N TYR A 209 -5.34 6.85 5.02
CA TYR A 209 -5.46 8.30 5.09
C TYR A 209 -6.18 8.91 3.89
N LEU A 210 -6.25 8.22 2.74
CA LEU A 210 -7.10 8.68 1.63
C LEU A 210 -8.59 8.56 1.95
N VAL A 211 -8.97 7.56 2.77
CA VAL A 211 -10.34 7.38 3.27
C VAL A 211 -10.69 8.48 4.28
N GLU A 212 -9.78 8.77 5.22
CA GLU A 212 -9.96 9.89 6.17
C GLU A 212 -10.06 11.25 5.47
N LEU A 213 -9.22 11.53 4.46
CA LEU A 213 -9.31 12.78 3.69
C LEU A 213 -10.62 12.88 2.90
N GLY A 214 -11.15 11.76 2.39
CA GLY A 214 -12.46 11.72 1.76
C GLY A 214 -13.59 12.02 2.74
N ALA A 215 -13.56 11.40 3.92
CA ALA A 215 -14.53 11.66 4.97
C ALA A 215 -14.45 13.10 5.51
N LEU A 216 -13.24 13.63 5.71
CA LEU A 216 -12.99 15.02 6.08
C LEU A 216 -13.61 16.01 5.10
N ASN A 217 -13.43 15.78 3.79
CA ASN A 217 -13.99 16.64 2.74
C ASN A 217 -15.53 16.66 2.79
N ILE A 218 -16.17 15.52 3.01
CA ILE A 218 -17.64 15.44 3.13
C ILE A 218 -18.09 16.11 4.44
N ASN A 219 -17.47 15.79 5.59
CA ASN A 219 -17.77 16.41 6.88
C ASN A 219 -17.67 17.95 6.83
N LEU A 220 -16.65 18.50 6.16
CA LEU A 220 -16.45 19.94 6.01
C LEU A 220 -17.37 20.58 4.96
N ALA A 221 -17.87 19.83 3.98
CA ALA A 221 -18.86 20.29 3.00
C ALA A 221 -20.27 20.31 3.61
N ASP A 222 -20.66 19.27 4.34
CA ASP A 222 -21.93 19.20 5.08
C ASP A 222 -22.03 20.33 6.13
N ALA A 223 -20.90 20.68 6.77
CA ALA A 223 -20.81 21.80 7.70
C ALA A 223 -20.87 23.21 7.04
N LYS A 224 -20.99 23.29 5.70
CA LYS A 224 -20.99 24.55 4.92
C LYS A 224 -22.34 24.90 4.29
N GLU A 225 -23.42 24.16 4.57
CA GLU A 225 -24.75 24.48 4.00
C GLU A 225 -25.15 25.94 4.30
N GLY A 226 -25.22 26.75 3.23
CA GLY A 226 -25.47 28.19 3.32
C GLY A 226 -24.99 29.01 2.13
N PHE A 227 -23.91 28.62 1.42
CA PHE A 227 -23.42 29.34 0.24
C PHE A 227 -22.91 28.42 -0.88
N PRO A 228 -23.39 28.58 -2.13
CA PRO A 228 -22.80 27.92 -3.28
C PRO A 228 -21.44 28.57 -3.60
N THR A 229 -20.38 27.79 -3.62
CA THR A 229 -19.08 28.23 -4.16
C THR A 229 -18.73 27.35 -5.35
N GLU A 230 -18.81 27.92 -6.55
CA GLU A 230 -18.31 27.32 -7.79
C GLU A 230 -16.77 27.29 -7.75
N MET A 231 -16.22 26.29 -7.05
CA MET A 231 -14.79 26.01 -7.01
C MET A 231 -14.56 24.60 -7.55
N GLU A 232 -13.80 24.50 -8.64
CA GLU A 232 -13.45 23.23 -9.28
C GLU A 232 -12.72 22.32 -8.29
N SER A 233 -13.43 21.37 -7.69
CA SER A 233 -12.86 20.48 -6.68
C SER A 233 -11.88 19.50 -7.32
N VAL A 234 -10.69 19.35 -6.71
CA VAL A 234 -9.73 18.33 -7.12
C VAL A 234 -10.14 16.99 -6.51
N GLY A 235 -11.25 16.48 -7.02
CA GLY A 235 -11.85 15.21 -6.69
C GLY A 235 -13.21 15.34 -6.01
N GLU A 236 -14.17 14.59 -6.55
CA GLU A 236 -15.54 14.52 -6.03
C GLU A 236 -15.62 13.33 -5.08
N PHE A 237 -16.05 13.59 -3.84
CA PHE A 237 -16.27 12.57 -2.82
C PHE A 237 -17.76 12.46 -2.54
N SER A 238 -18.27 11.23 -2.55
CA SER A 238 -19.64 10.92 -2.16
C SER A 238 -19.65 9.70 -1.25
N CYS A 239 -20.58 9.67 -0.30
CA CYS A 239 -20.80 8.53 0.58
C CYS A 239 -22.25 8.09 0.44
N ASP A 240 -22.44 6.83 0.09
CA ASP A 240 -23.73 6.16 0.13
C ASP A 240 -23.72 5.17 1.29
N LEU A 241 -24.70 5.26 2.19
CA LEU A 241 -24.89 4.33 3.31
C LEU A 241 -26.31 3.71 3.30
N GLU A 242 -27.14 4.08 2.33
CA GLU A 242 -28.55 3.67 2.24
C GLU A 242 -28.74 2.47 1.32
N SER A 243 -27.82 2.25 0.38
CA SER A 243 -27.79 1.02 -0.42
C SER A 243 -27.32 -0.20 0.38
N SER A 244 -27.54 -1.39 -0.18
CA SER A 244 -27.12 -2.67 0.42
C SER A 244 -25.60 -2.89 0.47
N SER A 245 -24.80 -1.91 0.05
CA SER A 245 -23.34 -1.93 0.03
C SER A 245 -22.82 -0.53 0.37
N PRO A 246 -22.80 -0.13 1.65
CA PRO A 246 -22.37 1.21 2.06
C PRO A 246 -20.95 1.47 1.53
N THR A 247 -20.76 2.57 0.79
CA THR A 247 -19.56 2.82 -0.01
C THR A 247 -19.15 4.29 0.05
N LEU A 248 -17.85 4.53 0.30
CA LEU A 248 -17.22 5.84 0.05
C LEU A 248 -16.61 5.83 -1.36
N THR A 249 -17.03 6.78 -2.18
CA THR A 249 -16.57 6.93 -3.57
C THR A 249 -15.71 8.18 -3.70
N CYS A 250 -14.57 8.05 -4.37
CA CYS A 250 -13.61 9.12 -4.65
C CYS A 250 -13.30 9.15 -6.14
N LYS A 251 -13.77 10.19 -6.84
CA LYS A 251 -13.41 10.45 -8.24
C LYS A 251 -12.13 11.26 -8.28
N LEU A 252 -11.03 10.69 -8.77
CA LEU A 252 -9.74 11.36 -8.88
C LEU A 252 -9.49 11.87 -10.31
N GLN A 253 -9.06 13.12 -10.45
CA GLN A 253 -8.66 13.64 -11.76
C GLN A 253 -7.55 12.75 -12.38
N ALA A 254 -7.76 12.32 -13.63
CA ALA A 254 -6.90 11.40 -14.39
C ALA A 254 -6.69 9.98 -13.82
N SER A 255 -7.48 9.53 -12.84
CA SER A 255 -7.57 8.11 -12.43
C SER A 255 -9.00 7.58 -12.60
N ALA A 256 -9.17 6.26 -12.58
CA ALA A 256 -10.50 5.67 -12.40
C ALA A 256 -11.04 6.01 -11.00
N THR A 257 -12.37 5.99 -10.86
CA THR A 257 -13.08 6.06 -9.57
C THR A 257 -12.48 5.05 -8.58
N LEU A 258 -12.25 5.50 -7.35
CA LEU A 258 -11.93 4.63 -6.22
C LEU A 258 -13.18 4.44 -5.37
N GLU A 259 -13.48 3.20 -5.05
CA GLU A 259 -14.57 2.81 -4.17
C GLU A 259 -13.98 2.09 -2.95
N PHE A 260 -14.49 2.42 -1.78
CA PHE A 260 -14.13 1.82 -0.50
C PHE A 260 -15.40 1.28 0.14
N ASP A 261 -15.50 -0.04 0.24
CA ASP A 261 -16.56 -0.73 0.99
C ASP A 261 -16.49 -0.33 2.47
N LEU A 262 -17.61 0.19 2.97
CA LEU A 262 -17.80 0.61 4.36
C LEU A 262 -18.59 -0.43 5.17
N SER A 263 -18.67 -1.67 4.68
CA SER A 263 -19.19 -2.84 5.39
C SER A 263 -18.08 -3.51 6.19
N CYS A 264 -18.36 -3.90 7.45
CA CYS A 264 -17.43 -4.74 8.18
C CYS A 264 -17.64 -6.22 7.84
N SER A 265 -16.68 -6.83 7.16
CA SER A 265 -16.70 -8.26 6.79
C SER A 265 -16.81 -9.27 7.95
N VAL A 266 -16.70 -8.84 9.21
CA VAL A 266 -16.85 -9.70 10.40
C VAL A 266 -18.28 -9.71 10.94
N CYS A 267 -18.96 -8.55 11.00
CA CYS A 267 -20.35 -8.47 11.49
C CYS A 267 -21.39 -8.22 10.38
N LEU A 268 -20.95 -7.99 9.15
CA LEU A 268 -21.78 -7.71 7.96
C LEU A 268 -22.71 -6.49 8.11
N GLU A 269 -22.36 -5.58 9.04
CA GLU A 269 -23.02 -4.29 9.26
C GLU A 269 -22.11 -3.14 8.78
N PRO A 270 -22.63 -1.91 8.55
CA PRO A 270 -21.81 -0.73 8.30
C PRO A 270 -20.76 -0.50 9.40
N LEU A 271 -19.61 0.06 9.05
CA LEU A 271 -18.49 0.26 9.96
C LEU A 271 -18.85 1.13 11.18
N PHE A 272 -18.58 0.60 12.38
CA PHE A 272 -18.73 1.29 13.66
C PHE A 272 -17.37 1.44 14.36
N GLU A 273 -17.03 2.66 14.77
CA GLU A 273 -15.66 3.05 15.15
C GLU A 273 -14.58 2.46 14.20
N PRO A 274 -14.60 2.81 12.90
CA PRO A 274 -13.79 2.13 11.90
C PRO A 274 -12.29 2.13 12.19
N VAL A 275 -11.66 1.00 11.90
CA VAL A 275 -10.20 0.82 11.89
C VAL A 275 -9.77 0.21 10.56
N ALA A 276 -8.69 0.74 9.99
CA ALA A 276 -7.97 0.09 8.92
C ALA A 276 -6.81 -0.72 9.52
N LEU A 277 -6.70 -2.00 9.21
CA LEU A 277 -5.49 -2.76 9.52
C LEU A 277 -4.35 -2.34 8.57
N GLY A 278 -3.10 -2.68 8.90
CA GLY A 278 -1.92 -2.37 8.09
C GLY A 278 -1.95 -2.93 6.65
N CYS A 279 -2.84 -3.87 6.33
CA CYS A 279 -3.09 -4.33 4.95
C CYS A 279 -4.14 -3.48 4.19
N GLY A 280 -4.63 -2.38 4.78
CA GLY A 280 -5.64 -1.47 4.20
C GLY A 280 -7.11 -1.91 4.37
N HIS A 281 -7.36 -3.12 4.87
CA HIS A 281 -8.72 -3.63 5.08
C HIS A 281 -9.43 -2.98 6.27
N LEU A 282 -10.72 -2.68 6.12
CA LEU A 282 -11.54 -1.95 7.07
C LEU A 282 -12.39 -2.89 7.95
N PHE A 283 -12.49 -2.56 9.24
CA PHE A 283 -13.28 -3.29 10.23
C PHE A 283 -13.83 -2.35 11.31
N CYS A 284 -14.88 -2.75 12.02
CA CYS A 284 -15.24 -2.10 13.28
C CYS A 284 -14.12 -2.32 14.32
N ASN A 285 -13.83 -1.34 15.19
CA ASN A 285 -12.78 -1.48 16.22
C ASN A 285 -12.93 -2.78 17.02
N ASN A 286 -14.13 -3.05 17.53
CA ASN A 286 -14.38 -4.24 18.35
C ASN A 286 -14.29 -5.55 17.53
N CYS A 287 -14.73 -5.56 16.27
CA CYS A 287 -14.56 -6.72 15.39
C CYS A 287 -13.08 -7.04 15.10
N ALA A 288 -12.26 -6.01 14.87
CA ALA A 288 -10.82 -6.20 14.68
C ALA A 288 -10.15 -6.75 15.95
N CYS A 289 -10.50 -6.21 17.13
CA CYS A 289 -9.96 -6.67 18.41
C CYS A 289 -10.35 -8.12 18.72
N THR A 290 -11.63 -8.47 18.60
CA THR A 290 -12.10 -9.85 18.83
C THR A 290 -11.43 -10.85 17.90
N ALA A 291 -11.24 -10.50 16.62
CA ALA A 291 -10.52 -11.35 15.66
C ALA A 291 -9.02 -11.53 15.98
N ALA A 292 -8.47 -10.69 16.85
CA ALA A 292 -7.09 -10.76 17.33
C ALA A 292 -6.97 -11.23 18.80
N SER A 293 -8.06 -11.73 19.39
CA SER A 293 -8.14 -12.09 20.83
C SER A 293 -7.83 -10.95 21.80
N VAL A 294 -8.04 -9.70 21.37
CA VAL A 294 -7.78 -8.46 22.12
C VAL A 294 -9.09 -7.86 22.65
N LEU A 295 -9.02 -7.20 23.82
CA LEU A 295 -10.18 -6.47 24.35
C LEU A 295 -10.38 -5.14 23.60
N GLY A 296 -11.61 -4.87 23.17
CA GLY A 296 -11.94 -3.72 22.32
C GLY A 296 -11.45 -2.34 22.79
N HIS A 297 -11.29 -2.15 24.10
CA HIS A 297 -10.83 -0.91 24.71
C HIS A 297 -9.29 -0.73 24.69
N GLU A 298 -8.52 -1.81 24.60
CA GLU A 298 -7.08 -1.78 24.35
C GLU A 298 -6.80 -1.38 22.90
N GLY A 299 -7.64 -1.87 22.00
CA GLY A 299 -7.60 -1.56 20.57
C GLY A 299 -6.66 -2.48 19.78
N PRO A 300 -6.81 -2.57 18.45
CA PRO A 300 -6.19 -3.61 17.63
C PRO A 300 -4.66 -3.64 17.66
N LYS A 301 -3.98 -2.58 18.15
CA LYS A 301 -2.51 -2.51 18.19
C LYS A 301 -1.86 -3.38 19.27
N THR A 302 -2.61 -3.85 20.28
CA THR A 302 -2.07 -4.71 21.34
C THR A 302 -2.04 -6.20 20.97
N ALA A 303 -2.48 -6.55 19.77
CA ALA A 303 -2.50 -7.93 19.28
C ALA A 303 -1.09 -8.53 19.11
N GLU A 304 -1.02 -9.85 19.26
CA GLU A 304 0.18 -10.62 18.97
C GLU A 304 0.58 -10.54 17.49
N CYS A 305 1.87 -10.70 17.20
CA CYS A 305 2.42 -10.43 15.86
C CYS A 305 1.98 -11.44 14.79
N ASP A 306 1.53 -12.63 15.20
CA ASP A 306 1.03 -13.68 14.30
C ASP A 306 -0.46 -13.48 13.93
N ALA A 307 -1.18 -12.60 14.63
CA ALA A 307 -2.58 -12.28 14.37
C ALA A 307 -2.81 -11.83 12.92
N LYS A 308 -3.81 -12.41 12.27
CA LYS A 308 -4.03 -12.33 10.82
C LYS A 308 -5.25 -11.51 10.48
N CYS A 309 -5.16 -10.71 9.41
CA CYS A 309 -6.33 -10.02 8.85
C CYS A 309 -7.46 -11.04 8.55
N PRO A 310 -8.70 -10.83 9.03
CA PRO A 310 -9.83 -11.72 8.71
C PRO A 310 -10.12 -11.84 7.21
N LEU A 311 -9.83 -10.80 6.42
CA LEU A 311 -10.04 -10.76 4.97
C LEU A 311 -8.90 -11.38 4.17
N CYS A 312 -7.68 -10.81 4.24
CA CYS A 312 -6.56 -11.28 3.39
C CYS A 312 -5.62 -12.29 4.07
N ARG A 313 -5.85 -12.64 5.35
CA ARG A 313 -5.02 -13.57 6.15
C ARG A 313 -3.55 -13.18 6.33
N GLN A 314 -3.16 -11.96 5.94
CA GLN A 314 -1.82 -11.41 6.18
C GLN A 314 -1.59 -11.23 7.69
N ALA A 315 -0.49 -11.79 8.21
CA ALA A 315 -0.03 -11.61 9.60
C ALA A 315 0.69 -10.26 9.79
N GLY A 316 0.91 -9.84 11.04
CA GLY A 316 1.65 -8.62 11.37
C GLY A 316 0.96 -7.32 10.93
N VAL A 317 -0.34 -7.35 10.63
CA VAL A 317 -1.10 -6.17 10.15
C VAL A 317 -1.65 -5.29 11.28
N TYR A 318 -1.69 -5.82 12.50
CA TYR A 318 -2.37 -5.22 13.65
C TYR A 318 -1.61 -4.07 14.34
N PRO A 319 -0.28 -4.12 14.55
CA PRO A 319 0.48 -3.02 15.18
C PRO A 319 0.33 -1.68 14.46
N ASP A 320 0.12 -1.73 13.15
CA ASP A 320 -0.01 -0.58 12.26
C ASP A 320 -1.45 -0.11 12.02
N ALA A 321 -2.43 -0.64 12.78
CA ALA A 321 -3.82 -0.27 12.59
C ALA A 321 -4.09 1.23 12.79
N VAL A 322 -4.85 1.85 11.87
CA VAL A 322 -5.21 3.26 11.91
C VAL A 322 -6.69 3.38 12.30
N LYS A 323 -6.99 4.12 13.37
CA LYS A 323 -8.38 4.46 13.73
C LYS A 323 -8.87 5.56 12.80
N LEU A 324 -9.93 5.29 12.03
CA LEU A 324 -10.50 6.19 11.04
C LEU A 324 -11.59 7.06 11.71
N LYS A 325 -11.20 8.22 12.20
CA LYS A 325 -12.06 9.05 13.05
C LYS A 325 -12.95 9.98 12.23
N GLU A 326 -12.46 10.53 11.12
CA GLU A 326 -13.30 11.29 10.19
C GLU A 326 -14.37 10.40 9.59
N LEU A 327 -14.00 9.18 9.20
CA LEU A 327 -14.97 8.20 8.69
C LEU A 327 -16.01 7.82 9.77
N GLY A 328 -15.59 7.65 11.03
CA GLY A 328 -16.51 7.44 12.14
C GLY A 328 -17.47 8.60 12.37
N VAL A 329 -16.99 9.85 12.25
CA VAL A 329 -17.86 11.05 12.31
C VAL A 329 -18.83 11.10 11.13
N LEU A 330 -18.36 10.79 9.92
CA LEU A 330 -19.20 10.77 8.71
C LEU A 330 -20.34 9.75 8.84
N ILE A 331 -20.03 8.49 9.19
CA ILE A 331 -21.03 7.43 9.35
C ILE A 331 -22.01 7.78 10.47
N LYS A 332 -21.52 8.33 11.60
CA LYS A 332 -22.38 8.80 12.69
C LYS A 332 -23.36 9.90 12.24
N ASN A 333 -22.88 10.87 11.46
CA ASN A 333 -23.70 12.00 11.03
C ASN A 333 -24.73 11.58 9.97
N ARG A 334 -24.36 10.67 9.06
CA ARG A 334 -25.23 10.18 7.99
C ARG A 334 -26.21 9.10 8.44
N CYS A 335 -25.87 8.28 9.44
CA CYS A 335 -26.74 7.22 9.99
C CYS A 335 -26.84 7.28 11.52
N PRO A 336 -27.47 8.33 12.09
CA PRO A 336 -27.44 8.59 13.54
C PRO A 336 -28.15 7.53 14.39
N GLU A 337 -29.30 7.01 13.95
CA GLU A 337 -30.02 5.97 14.70
C GLU A 337 -29.26 4.63 14.69
N TYR A 338 -28.75 4.18 13.54
CA TYR A 338 -27.86 3.01 13.46
C TYR A 338 -26.67 3.17 14.42
N TRP A 339 -25.99 4.32 14.40
CA TRP A 339 -24.84 4.56 15.26
C TRP A 339 -25.19 4.51 16.75
N LYS A 340 -26.36 5.04 17.12
CA LYS A 340 -26.87 5.04 18.50
C LYS A 340 -27.24 3.64 18.97
N GLU A 341 -27.98 2.87 18.18
CA GLU A 341 -28.33 1.48 18.46
C GLU A 341 -27.09 0.58 18.55
N ARG A 342 -26.14 0.74 17.62
CA ARG A 342 -24.88 -0.02 17.60
C ARG A 342 -24.04 0.30 18.84
N SER A 343 -23.92 1.58 19.20
CA SER A 343 -23.21 2.03 20.41
C SER A 343 -23.82 1.43 21.69
N GLN A 344 -25.16 1.36 21.79
CA GLN A 344 -25.84 0.71 22.90
C GLN A 344 -25.55 -0.80 22.94
N ARG A 345 -25.72 -1.51 21.82
CA ARG A 345 -25.44 -2.95 21.72
C ARG A 345 -24.02 -3.30 22.14
N GLU A 346 -23.02 -2.56 21.66
CA GLU A 346 -21.62 -2.82 22.00
C GLU A 346 -21.31 -2.50 23.48
N ARG A 347 -21.92 -1.46 24.05
CA ARG A 347 -21.81 -1.15 25.49
C ARG A 347 -22.42 -2.26 26.36
N GLU A 348 -23.58 -2.78 25.99
CA GLU A 348 -24.24 -3.89 26.69
C GLU A 348 -23.43 -5.18 26.60
N GLN A 349 -22.88 -5.51 25.43
CA GLN A 349 -21.97 -6.64 25.25
C GLN A 349 -20.70 -6.51 26.11
N GLN A 350 -20.09 -5.33 26.18
CA GLN A 350 -18.92 -5.08 27.04
C GLN A 350 -19.24 -5.24 28.53
N LEU A 351 -20.41 -4.77 28.98
CA LEU A 351 -20.87 -4.96 30.37
C LEU A 351 -21.12 -6.44 30.67
N LYS A 352 -21.71 -7.18 29.73
CA LYS A 352 -21.95 -8.62 29.86
C LYS A 352 -20.64 -9.40 29.98
N LEU A 353 -19.68 -9.18 29.08
CA LEU A 353 -18.36 -9.82 29.10
C LEU A 353 -17.58 -9.52 30.39
N LYS A 354 -17.62 -8.26 30.87
CA LYS A 354 -17.00 -7.88 32.15
C LYS A 354 -17.63 -8.61 33.34
N LYS A 355 -18.95 -8.81 33.33
CA LYS A 355 -19.64 -9.58 34.36
C LYS A 355 -19.25 -11.06 34.30
N GLU A 356 -19.31 -11.66 33.11
CA GLU A 356 -18.93 -13.08 32.91
C GLU A 356 -17.48 -13.35 33.36
N LEU A 357 -16.53 -12.45 33.07
CA LEU A 357 -15.15 -12.57 33.54
C LEU A 357 -14.99 -12.39 35.06
N TYR A 358 -15.78 -11.50 35.69
CA TYR A 358 -15.79 -11.34 37.14
C TYR A 358 -16.37 -12.57 37.84
N ASP A 359 -17.48 -13.10 37.33
CA ASP A 359 -18.15 -14.30 37.86
C ASP A 359 -17.22 -15.53 37.76
N GLN A 360 -16.52 -15.71 36.63
CA GLN A 360 -15.50 -16.76 36.45
C GLN A 360 -14.32 -16.63 37.44
N HIS A 361 -13.80 -15.41 37.66
CA HIS A 361 -12.74 -15.19 38.64
C HIS A 361 -13.22 -15.50 40.08
N LEU A 362 -14.46 -15.16 40.42
CA LEU A 362 -15.05 -15.46 41.72
C LEU A 362 -15.21 -16.97 41.92
N GLU A 363 -15.72 -17.70 40.92
CA GLU A 363 -15.80 -19.16 40.96
C GLU A 363 -14.42 -19.82 41.12
N MET A 364 -13.41 -19.34 40.39
CA MET A 364 -12.02 -19.84 40.53
C MET A 364 -11.50 -19.65 41.97
N LEU A 365 -11.69 -18.48 42.57
CA LEU A 365 -11.26 -18.20 43.94
C LEU A 365 -12.02 -19.05 44.97
N LEU A 366 -13.33 -19.24 44.79
CA LEU A 366 -14.14 -20.12 45.63
C LEU A 366 -13.69 -21.58 45.52
N ASN A 367 -13.37 -22.05 44.31
CA ASN A 367 -12.85 -23.39 44.07
C ASN A 367 -11.46 -23.59 44.69
N MET A 368 -10.54 -22.61 44.58
CA MET A 368 -9.25 -22.64 45.25
C MET A 368 -9.40 -22.72 46.79
N ARG A 369 -10.26 -21.89 47.38
CA ARG A 369 -10.57 -21.93 48.83
C ARG A 369 -11.13 -23.29 49.23
N ASN A 370 -12.12 -23.79 48.50
CA ASN A 370 -12.76 -25.08 48.78
C ASN A 370 -11.81 -26.27 48.58
N SER A 371 -10.78 -26.13 47.73
CA SER A 371 -9.70 -27.11 47.58
C SER A 371 -8.78 -27.10 48.80
N MET A 372 -8.29 -25.92 49.22
CA MET A 372 -7.44 -25.80 50.41
C MET A 372 -8.12 -26.34 51.68
N LEU A 373 -9.43 -26.12 51.84
CA LEU A 373 -10.24 -26.67 52.94
C LEU A 373 -10.47 -28.19 52.90
N ARG A 374 -10.04 -28.91 51.85
CA ARG A 374 -10.07 -30.38 51.76
C ARG A 374 -8.71 -31.03 52.02
N PHE A 375 -7.63 -30.24 52.06
CA PHE A 375 -6.26 -30.68 52.32
C PHE A 375 -5.74 -30.25 53.70
N ALA A 376 -6.59 -29.60 54.50
CA ALA A 376 -6.39 -29.25 55.90
C ALA A 376 -7.36 -30.06 56.78
#